data_AF-A0A9P5NRH4-F1
#
_entry.id   AF-A0A9P5NRH4-F1
#
_cell.length_a   1.000
_cell.length_b   1.000
_cell.length_c   1.000
_cell.angle_alpha   90.00
_cell.angle_beta   90.00
_cell.angle_gamma   90.00
#
_symmetry.space_group_name_H-M   'P 1'
#
loop_
_entity.id
_entity.type
_entity.pdbx_description
1 polymer ?
#
loop_
_entity_poly.entity_id
_entity_poly.type
_entity_poly.pdbx_seq_one_letter_code
_entity_poly.pdbx_strand_id
1 'polypeptide(L)'
;MLRRLAFVTFPCLLQALLVLACEGECITGITKALVGNYSVPFDIASQSIADTIFSRLVQNPKAGIPAIAYISPIIDEYHKRAEDNMRTTIFKTYFHGKCQDPVTNIDPDGCPNPDCPVVCGTPGSMVHFYSVFRYRAFNSTVNTWNDIIDSDSTPYKLVERAVLAAAPSSSTNNSGPNQKRNRQLLRFMRFAYSNTHPPDDQADITGRLSVDNSDDDVDIERREDPRAKELKTYLRQFRLQLTTNCGGTATGKTNSLPNCSWEQSFKNYILSFP
;
A
#
# COMPACT_ATOMS: atom_id res chain seq x y z
N MET A 1 -72.29 -27.91 24.69
CA MET A 1 -71.90 -26.64 24.05
C MET A 1 -70.37 -26.54 24.03
N LEU A 2 -69.73 -26.96 22.94
CA LEU A 2 -68.28 -26.86 22.74
C LEU A 2 -67.94 -25.46 22.19
N ARG A 3 -67.14 -24.68 22.92
CA ARG A 3 -66.51 -23.45 22.40
C ARG A 3 -65.11 -23.78 21.89
N ARG A 4 -64.93 -23.75 20.57
CA ARG A 4 -63.63 -23.63 19.88
C ARG A 4 -63.53 -22.21 19.32
N LEU A 5 -62.46 -21.49 19.59
CA LEU A 5 -61.97 -20.29 18.87
C LEU A 5 -60.51 -20.11 19.31
N ALA A 6 -59.58 -20.77 18.62
CA ALA A 6 -58.77 -20.23 17.52
C ALA A 6 -57.70 -19.24 18.02
N PHE A 7 -56.55 -19.80 18.42
CA PHE A 7 -55.29 -19.06 18.51
C PHE A 7 -54.88 -18.63 17.11
N VAL A 8 -54.93 -17.33 16.81
CA VAL A 8 -54.29 -16.75 15.63
C VAL A 8 -52.94 -16.20 16.08
N THR A 9 -51.92 -17.02 15.97
CA THR A 9 -50.52 -16.60 15.96
C THR A 9 -50.03 -16.66 14.53
N PHE A 10 -49.70 -15.52 13.92
CA PHE A 10 -48.62 -15.49 12.92
C PHE A 10 -47.85 -14.17 13.09
N PRO A 11 -46.62 -14.21 13.62
CA PRO A 11 -45.77 -13.04 13.77
C PRO A 11 -45.22 -12.70 12.39
N CYS A 12 -45.75 -11.66 11.76
CA CYS A 12 -45.05 -11.04 10.64
C CYS A 12 -43.98 -10.12 11.24
N LEU A 13 -42.89 -10.71 11.74
CA LEU A 13 -41.64 -9.99 11.93
C LEU A 13 -41.19 -9.58 10.53
N LEU A 14 -41.56 -8.37 10.11
CA LEU A 14 -40.81 -7.64 9.10
C LEU A 14 -39.37 -7.60 9.61
N GLN A 15 -38.56 -8.55 9.18
CA GLN A 15 -37.13 -8.33 9.08
C GLN A 15 -36.99 -7.29 7.99
N ALA A 16 -37.10 -6.01 8.38
CA ALA A 16 -36.39 -4.98 7.64
C ALA A 16 -34.95 -5.47 7.65
N LEU A 17 -34.52 -6.04 6.52
CA LEU A 17 -33.11 -6.21 6.22
C LEU A 17 -32.57 -4.79 6.28
N LEU A 18 -32.06 -4.41 7.44
CA LEU A 18 -31.33 -3.18 7.62
C LEU A 18 -30.17 -3.37 6.66
N VAL A 19 -30.29 -2.74 5.48
CA VAL A 19 -29.22 -2.67 4.50
C VAL A 19 -28.14 -1.87 5.19
N LEU A 20 -27.26 -2.57 5.91
CA LEU A 20 -26.11 -1.96 6.52
C LEU A 20 -25.21 -1.59 5.35
N ALA A 21 -24.87 -0.30 5.25
CA ALA A 21 -23.72 0.07 4.46
C ALA A 21 -22.51 -0.73 5.01
N CYS A 22 -21.54 -1.04 4.15
CA CYS A 22 -20.28 -1.63 4.57
C CYS A 22 -19.63 -0.66 5.56
N GLU A 23 -19.75 -0.94 6.85
CA GLU A 23 -19.19 -0.17 7.94
C GLU A 23 -18.40 -1.11 8.86
N GLY A 24 -17.46 -0.56 9.63
CA GLY A 24 -16.70 -1.32 10.62
C GLY A 24 -15.94 -2.53 10.05
N GLU A 25 -16.44 -3.73 10.36
CA GLU A 25 -15.83 -5.01 9.99
C GLU A 25 -15.75 -5.23 8.49
N CYS A 26 -16.77 -4.79 7.73
CA CYS A 26 -16.76 -4.94 6.28
C CYS A 26 -15.64 -4.12 5.62
N ILE A 27 -15.50 -2.84 5.99
CA ILE A 27 -14.41 -1.97 5.51
C ILE A 27 -13.05 -2.56 5.90
N THR A 28 -12.91 -2.96 7.16
CA THR A 28 -11.64 -3.47 7.71
C THR A 28 -11.25 -4.79 7.04
N GLY A 29 -12.20 -5.72 6.92
CA GLY A 29 -12.01 -7.05 6.32
C GLY A 29 -11.68 -6.97 4.83
N ILE A 30 -12.37 -6.11 4.08
CA ILE A 30 -12.06 -5.89 2.65
C ILE A 30 -10.71 -5.21 2.47
N THR A 31 -10.39 -4.19 3.29
CA THR A 31 -9.10 -3.50 3.22
C THR A 31 -7.94 -4.45 3.47
N LYS A 32 -8.00 -5.24 4.55
CA LYS A 32 -6.95 -6.22 4.87
C LYS A 32 -6.79 -7.28 3.78
N ALA A 33 -7.89 -7.78 3.24
CA ALA A 33 -7.85 -8.76 2.16
C ALA A 33 -7.23 -8.16 0.87
N LEU A 34 -7.50 -6.89 0.56
CA LEU A 34 -6.83 -6.19 -0.55
C LEU A 34 -5.34 -6.04 -0.31
N VAL A 35 -4.93 -5.53 0.86
CA VAL A 35 -3.50 -5.37 1.20
C VAL A 35 -2.79 -6.72 1.13
N GLY A 36 -3.40 -7.78 1.68
CA GLY A 36 -2.91 -9.14 1.61
C GLY A 36 -2.76 -9.65 0.17
N ASN A 37 -3.78 -9.47 -0.67
CA ASN A 37 -3.71 -9.87 -2.08
C ASN A 37 -2.62 -9.10 -2.87
N TYR A 38 -2.43 -7.81 -2.57
CA TYR A 38 -1.38 -7.00 -3.21
C TYR A 38 0.04 -7.26 -2.69
N SER A 39 0.21 -7.99 -1.58
CA SER A 39 1.55 -8.28 -1.02
C SER A 39 2.49 -8.95 -2.02
N VAL A 40 2.05 -10.04 -2.64
CA VAL A 40 2.86 -10.79 -3.62
C VAL A 40 3.28 -9.93 -4.84
N PRO A 41 2.37 -9.27 -5.59
CA PRO A 41 2.78 -8.45 -6.72
C PRO A 41 3.60 -7.21 -6.31
N PHE A 42 3.39 -6.69 -5.09
CA PHE A 42 4.21 -5.64 -4.50
C PHE A 42 5.65 -6.12 -4.24
N ASP A 43 5.82 -7.28 -3.61
CA ASP A 43 7.14 -7.86 -3.29
C ASP A 43 7.95 -8.14 -4.55
N ILE A 44 7.31 -8.69 -5.59
CA ILE A 44 7.97 -8.93 -6.88
C ILE A 44 8.39 -7.60 -7.52
N ALA A 45 7.53 -6.57 -7.48
CA ALA A 45 7.83 -5.26 -8.06
C ALA A 45 8.96 -4.55 -7.32
N SER A 46 8.95 -4.58 -5.99
CA SER A 46 9.97 -3.96 -5.15
C SER A 46 11.32 -4.68 -5.29
N GLN A 47 11.32 -6.01 -5.33
CA GLN A 47 12.53 -6.81 -5.60
C GLN A 47 13.15 -6.48 -6.95
N SER A 48 12.35 -6.39 -8.02
CA SER A 48 12.84 -6.01 -9.36
C SER A 48 13.53 -4.64 -9.38
N ILE A 49 12.95 -3.66 -8.66
CA ILE A 49 13.56 -2.33 -8.51
C ILE A 49 14.85 -2.41 -7.71
N ALA A 50 14.86 -3.16 -6.61
CA ALA A 50 16.04 -3.37 -5.79
C ALA A 50 17.19 -3.96 -6.60
N ASP A 51 16.92 -5.01 -7.39
CA ASP A 51 17.90 -5.66 -8.26
C ASP A 51 18.43 -4.71 -9.34
N THR A 52 17.56 -3.84 -9.89
CA THR A 52 17.96 -2.81 -10.85
C THR A 52 18.87 -1.76 -10.21
N ILE A 53 18.50 -1.22 -9.05
CA ILE A 53 19.33 -0.28 -8.28
C ILE A 53 20.68 -0.92 -7.95
N PHE A 54 20.67 -2.15 -7.48
CA PHE A 54 21.85 -2.86 -7.05
C PHE A 54 22.83 -3.11 -8.22
N SER A 55 22.33 -3.63 -9.34
CA SER A 55 23.14 -3.91 -10.54
C SER A 55 23.68 -2.65 -11.21
N ARG A 56 22.95 -1.52 -11.15
CA ARG A 56 23.34 -0.28 -11.84
C ARG A 56 24.15 0.68 -10.97
N LEU A 57 23.76 0.86 -9.71
CA LEU A 57 24.32 1.89 -8.84
C LEU A 57 25.32 1.35 -7.81
N VAL A 58 25.12 0.12 -7.30
CA VAL A 58 25.99 -0.43 -6.25
C VAL A 58 27.21 -1.15 -6.84
N GLN A 59 27.03 -1.96 -7.90
CA GLN A 59 28.05 -2.66 -8.71
C GLN A 59 29.03 -3.61 -7.97
N ASN A 60 29.42 -3.32 -6.74
CA ASN A 60 30.28 -4.13 -5.89
C ASN A 60 29.55 -4.43 -4.57
N PRO A 61 28.78 -5.52 -4.48
CA PRO A 61 28.26 -5.98 -3.20
C PRO A 61 29.38 -6.00 -2.16
N LYS A 62 29.15 -5.35 -1.02
CA LYS A 62 29.77 -5.86 0.19
C LYS A 62 29.20 -7.27 0.36
N ALA A 63 30.08 -8.26 0.34
CA ALA A 63 29.72 -9.68 0.35
C ALA A 63 28.63 -9.94 1.40
N GLY A 64 27.45 -10.40 0.94
CA GLY A 64 26.36 -10.87 1.81
C GLY A 64 25.19 -9.91 2.05
N ILE A 65 25.17 -8.69 1.51
CA ILE A 65 23.98 -7.81 1.61
C ILE A 65 23.04 -8.07 0.42
N PRO A 66 21.78 -8.50 0.63
CA PRO A 66 20.83 -8.68 -0.46
C PRO A 66 20.34 -7.32 -1.01
N ALA A 67 20.02 -7.28 -2.30
CA ALA A 67 19.58 -6.06 -2.99
C ALA A 67 18.39 -5.37 -2.30
N ILE A 68 17.40 -6.16 -1.87
CA ILE A 68 16.18 -5.67 -1.21
C ILE A 68 16.46 -4.85 0.06
N ALA A 69 17.54 -5.17 0.77
CA ALA A 69 17.86 -4.51 2.03
C ALA A 69 18.29 -3.04 1.83
N TYR A 70 18.70 -2.65 0.62
CA TYR A 70 18.98 -1.24 0.31
C TYR A 70 17.72 -0.38 0.25
N ILE A 71 16.56 -0.96 -0.09
CA ILE A 71 15.29 -0.24 -0.20
C ILE A 71 14.31 -0.55 0.93
N SER A 72 14.73 -1.32 1.94
CA SER A 72 13.83 -1.74 3.03
C SER A 72 13.14 -0.58 3.76
N PRO A 73 13.73 0.61 3.99
CA PRO A 73 13.01 1.70 4.64
C PRO A 73 11.75 2.14 3.88
N ILE A 74 11.77 2.06 2.55
CA ILE A 74 10.60 2.38 1.70
C ILE A 74 9.55 1.28 1.85
N ILE A 75 9.97 0.02 1.85
CA ILE A 75 9.09 -1.15 2.00
C ILE A 75 8.43 -1.15 3.38
N ASP A 76 9.21 -0.96 4.44
CA ASP A 76 8.74 -0.88 5.82
C ASP A 76 7.71 0.25 5.98
N GLU A 77 7.98 1.41 5.37
CA GLU A 77 7.04 2.54 5.40
C GLU A 77 5.77 2.25 4.60
N TYR A 78 5.87 1.54 3.48
CA TYR A 78 4.72 1.11 2.70
C TYR A 78 3.81 0.23 3.54
N HIS A 79 4.35 -0.82 4.19
CA HIS A 79 3.53 -1.72 5.00
C HIS A 79 2.82 -1.01 6.15
N LYS A 80 3.44 0.01 6.75
CA LYS A 80 2.79 0.85 7.77
C LYS A 80 1.61 1.66 7.24
N ARG A 81 1.70 2.16 6.00
CA ARG A 81 0.70 3.08 5.40
C ARG A 81 -0.35 2.38 4.55
N ALA A 82 -0.07 1.15 4.08
CA ALA A 82 -0.87 0.48 3.06
C ALA A 82 -2.34 0.32 3.46
N GLU A 83 -2.63 -0.12 4.69
CA GLU A 83 -4.01 -0.32 5.15
C GLU A 83 -4.80 0.99 5.20
N ASP A 84 -4.22 2.04 5.79
CA ASP A 84 -4.88 3.35 5.92
C ASP A 84 -5.14 4.04 4.58
N ASN A 85 -4.15 4.00 3.68
CA ASN A 85 -4.27 4.58 2.36
C ASN A 85 -5.27 3.80 1.50
N MET A 86 -5.26 2.46 1.57
CA MET A 86 -6.21 1.60 0.85
C MET A 86 -7.64 1.88 1.32
N ARG A 87 -7.86 1.90 2.64
CA ARG A 87 -9.15 2.21 3.25
C ARG A 87 -9.67 3.57 2.81
N THR A 88 -8.82 4.59 2.89
CA THR A 88 -9.19 5.96 2.52
C THR A 88 -9.52 6.06 1.02
N THR A 89 -8.67 5.52 0.16
CA THR A 89 -8.83 5.58 -1.30
C THR A 89 -10.11 4.90 -1.76
N ILE A 90 -10.52 3.81 -1.13
CA ILE A 90 -11.70 3.04 -1.55
C ILE A 90 -12.97 3.56 -0.87
N PHE A 91 -12.98 3.59 0.46
CA PHE A 91 -14.22 3.76 1.23
C PHE A 91 -14.48 5.19 1.65
N LYS A 92 -13.47 6.07 1.71
CA LYS A 92 -13.71 7.49 2.01
C LYS A 92 -13.94 8.33 0.77
N THR A 93 -13.32 7.96 -0.36
CA THR A 93 -13.40 8.78 -1.58
C THR A 93 -14.39 8.29 -2.64
N TYR A 94 -14.86 7.03 -2.57
CA TYR A 94 -15.71 6.48 -3.64
C TYR A 94 -16.86 5.61 -3.14
N PHE A 95 -16.59 4.49 -2.48
CA PHE A 95 -17.64 3.60 -1.97
C PHE A 95 -18.00 3.99 -0.53
N HIS A 96 -18.79 5.05 -0.37
CA HIS A 96 -19.26 5.55 0.91
C HIS A 96 -20.78 5.69 0.96
N GLY A 97 -21.32 5.72 2.18
CA GLY A 97 -22.73 6.02 2.43
C GLY A 97 -23.70 4.93 1.95
N LYS A 98 -24.99 5.25 2.10
CA LYS A 98 -26.11 4.42 1.66
C LYS A 98 -26.36 4.61 0.16
N CYS A 99 -27.07 3.67 -0.45
CA CYS A 99 -27.45 3.74 -1.88
C CYS A 99 -28.68 4.62 -2.13
N GLN A 100 -29.13 5.38 -1.13
CA GLN A 100 -30.32 6.21 -1.20
C GLN A 100 -30.12 7.34 -2.22
N ASP A 101 -31.14 7.57 -3.06
CA ASP A 101 -31.18 8.74 -3.91
C ASP A 101 -31.19 10.01 -3.03
N PRO A 102 -30.32 11.00 -3.32
CA PRO A 102 -30.14 12.15 -2.44
C PRO A 102 -31.35 13.09 -2.39
N VAL A 103 -32.27 12.99 -3.35
CA VAL A 103 -33.48 13.81 -3.44
C VAL A 103 -34.64 13.12 -2.71
N THR A 104 -34.82 11.82 -2.97
CA THR A 104 -35.98 11.08 -2.48
C THR A 104 -35.73 10.33 -1.17
N ASN A 105 -34.46 10.09 -0.80
CA ASN A 105 -34.04 9.19 0.28
C ASN A 105 -34.55 7.74 0.12
N ILE A 106 -34.95 7.35 -1.09
CA ILE A 106 -35.41 5.99 -1.41
C ILE A 106 -34.26 5.22 -2.05
N ASP A 107 -34.15 3.93 -1.72
CA ASP A 107 -33.21 3.03 -2.37
C ASP A 107 -33.68 2.76 -3.81
N PRO A 108 -32.83 2.96 -4.84
CA PRO A 108 -33.21 2.74 -6.23
C PRO A 108 -33.41 1.24 -6.51
N ASP A 109 -34.25 0.95 -7.50
CA ASP A 109 -34.52 -0.43 -7.92
C ASP A 109 -33.22 -1.19 -8.20
N GLY A 110 -33.13 -2.41 -7.65
CA GLY A 110 -31.95 -3.26 -7.78
C GLY A 110 -30.89 -3.07 -6.69
N CYS A 111 -31.01 -2.09 -5.80
CA CYS A 111 -30.16 -1.99 -4.61
C CYS A 111 -30.95 -2.52 -3.38
N PRO A 112 -30.38 -3.39 -2.52
CA PRO A 112 -28.97 -3.81 -2.43
C PRO A 112 -28.62 -5.10 -3.19
N ASN A 113 -29.47 -5.55 -4.13
CA ASN A 113 -29.18 -6.71 -4.99
C ASN A 113 -27.80 -6.50 -5.67
N PRO A 114 -27.02 -7.54 -5.99
CA PRO A 114 -25.58 -7.41 -6.29
C PRO A 114 -25.26 -6.65 -7.58
N ASP A 115 -26.30 -6.20 -8.29
CA ASP A 115 -26.25 -5.39 -9.50
C ASP A 115 -26.84 -3.99 -9.23
N CYS A 116 -26.27 -3.29 -8.25
CA CYS A 116 -26.69 -1.94 -7.87
C CYS A 116 -25.93 -0.89 -8.71
N PRO A 117 -26.60 -0.16 -9.62
CA PRO A 117 -25.95 0.79 -10.54
C PRO A 117 -25.63 2.13 -9.87
N VAL A 118 -25.92 2.30 -8.58
CA VAL A 118 -25.57 3.49 -7.80
C VAL A 118 -24.29 3.23 -7.04
N VAL A 119 -23.34 4.15 -7.14
CA VAL A 119 -22.09 4.09 -6.38
C VAL A 119 -22.38 4.46 -4.92
N CYS A 120 -22.33 3.46 -4.05
CA CYS A 120 -22.51 3.58 -2.61
C CYS A 120 -21.60 2.61 -1.85
N GLY A 121 -21.57 2.71 -0.52
CA GLY A 121 -20.77 1.86 0.35
C GLY A 121 -21.32 0.44 0.57
N THR A 122 -22.28 -0.06 -0.19
CA THR A 122 -22.80 -1.43 0.01
C THR A 122 -21.94 -2.47 -0.73
N PRO A 123 -21.90 -3.73 -0.24
CA PRO A 123 -21.28 -4.84 -0.96
C PRO A 123 -21.74 -4.98 -2.41
N GLY A 124 -23.05 -4.83 -2.67
CA GLY A 124 -23.63 -4.93 -4.01
C GLY A 124 -23.09 -3.87 -4.98
N SER A 125 -22.99 -2.61 -4.56
CA SER A 125 -22.37 -1.55 -5.37
C SER A 125 -20.89 -1.82 -5.67
N MET A 126 -20.12 -2.32 -4.69
CA MET A 126 -18.72 -2.67 -4.91
C MET A 126 -18.56 -3.81 -5.92
N VAL A 127 -19.45 -4.80 -5.89
CA VAL A 127 -19.47 -5.92 -6.86
C VAL A 127 -19.89 -5.45 -8.26
N HIS A 128 -20.90 -4.58 -8.36
CA HIS A 128 -21.31 -3.98 -9.63
C HIS A 128 -20.15 -3.18 -10.25
N PHE A 129 -19.52 -2.30 -9.46
CA PHE A 129 -18.39 -1.45 -9.89
C PHE A 129 -17.02 -2.07 -9.65
N TYR A 130 -16.90 -3.40 -9.74
CA TYR A 130 -15.68 -4.11 -9.36
C TYR A 130 -14.42 -3.68 -10.14
N SER A 131 -14.58 -3.32 -11.42
CA SER A 131 -13.47 -2.80 -12.24
C SER A 131 -12.88 -1.51 -11.66
N VAL A 132 -13.73 -0.61 -11.17
CA VAL A 132 -13.35 0.65 -10.51
C VAL A 132 -12.77 0.36 -9.13
N PHE A 133 -13.39 -0.54 -8.38
CA PHE A 133 -12.89 -1.01 -7.08
C PHE A 133 -11.45 -1.53 -7.18
N ARG A 134 -11.19 -2.47 -8.10
CA ARG A 134 -9.86 -3.01 -8.38
C ARG A 134 -8.87 -1.93 -8.80
N TYR A 135 -9.28 -1.03 -9.68
CA TYR A 135 -8.42 0.05 -10.15
C TYR A 135 -8.02 1.03 -9.04
N ARG A 136 -8.96 1.35 -8.13
CA ARG A 136 -8.68 2.18 -6.97
C ARG A 136 -7.72 1.50 -6.01
N ALA A 137 -7.85 0.19 -5.79
CA ALA A 137 -6.90 -0.57 -4.99
C ALA A 137 -5.48 -0.51 -5.59
N PHE A 138 -5.35 -0.76 -6.89
CA PHE A 138 -4.08 -0.65 -7.62
C PHE A 138 -3.46 0.75 -7.47
N ASN A 139 -4.24 1.80 -7.73
CA ASN A 139 -3.75 3.16 -7.62
C ASN A 139 -3.39 3.54 -6.18
N SER A 140 -4.10 3.02 -5.18
CA SER A 140 -3.75 3.25 -3.77
C SER A 140 -2.34 2.74 -3.46
N THR A 141 -2.00 1.52 -3.91
CA THR A 141 -0.66 0.95 -3.77
C THR A 141 0.40 1.81 -4.46
N VAL A 142 0.14 2.22 -5.71
CA VAL A 142 1.08 3.06 -6.48
C VAL A 142 1.27 4.44 -5.85
N ASN A 143 0.19 5.09 -5.42
CA ASN A 143 0.23 6.42 -4.82
C ASN A 143 0.97 6.38 -3.48
N THR A 144 0.69 5.37 -2.65
CA THR A 144 1.41 5.16 -1.39
C THR A 144 2.91 5.04 -1.62
N TRP A 145 3.34 4.26 -2.62
CA TRP A 145 4.75 4.16 -2.99
C TRP A 145 5.31 5.52 -3.42
N ASN A 146 4.62 6.23 -4.32
CA ASN A 146 5.05 7.53 -4.83
C ASN A 146 5.26 8.57 -3.72
N ASP A 147 4.35 8.61 -2.74
CA ASP A 147 4.44 9.50 -1.59
C ASP A 147 5.65 9.16 -0.70
N ILE A 148 5.97 7.87 -0.56
CA ILE A 148 7.11 7.41 0.23
C ILE A 148 8.44 7.70 -0.48
N ILE A 149 8.50 7.64 -1.80
CA ILE A 149 9.73 7.92 -2.56
C ILE A 149 9.93 9.41 -2.90
N ASP A 150 9.11 10.28 -2.33
CA ASP A 150 9.34 11.72 -2.43
C ASP A 150 10.73 12.08 -1.87
N SER A 151 11.43 12.99 -2.55
CA SER A 151 12.81 13.34 -2.20
C SER A 151 12.96 13.92 -0.79
N ASP A 152 11.90 14.52 -0.26
CA ASP A 152 11.91 15.10 1.07
C ASP A 152 11.57 14.09 2.17
N SER A 153 11.12 12.89 1.79
CA SER A 153 10.73 11.85 2.73
C SER A 153 11.95 11.26 3.47
N THR A 154 11.75 10.93 4.75
CA THR A 154 12.77 10.24 5.55
C THR A 154 13.17 8.88 4.95
N PRO A 155 12.23 8.00 4.52
CA PRO A 155 12.59 6.72 3.89
C PRO A 155 13.46 6.88 2.64
N TYR A 156 13.13 7.84 1.77
CA TYR A 156 13.92 8.10 0.57
C TYR A 156 15.34 8.53 0.92
N LYS A 157 15.50 9.50 1.83
CA LYS A 157 16.81 10.01 2.27
C LYS A 157 17.69 8.90 2.88
N LEU A 158 17.08 7.94 3.57
CA LEU A 158 17.79 6.78 4.11
C LEU A 158 18.30 5.84 3.01
N VAL A 159 17.44 5.51 2.03
CA VAL A 159 17.79 4.68 0.87
C VAL A 159 18.87 5.35 0.02
N GLU A 160 18.71 6.63 -0.29
CA GLU A 160 19.68 7.42 -1.04
C GLU A 160 21.06 7.38 -0.38
N ARG A 161 21.13 7.64 0.93
CA ARG A 161 22.38 7.56 1.69
C ARG A 161 23.00 6.17 1.62
N ALA A 162 22.21 5.11 1.78
CA ALA A 162 22.69 3.73 1.76
C ALA A 162 23.25 3.34 0.38
N VAL A 163 22.53 3.69 -0.69
CA VAL A 163 22.94 3.43 -2.07
C VAL A 163 24.20 4.22 -2.43
N LEU A 164 24.25 5.52 -2.16
CA LEU A 164 25.42 6.36 -2.47
C LEU A 164 26.66 5.96 -1.66
N ALA A 165 26.48 5.45 -0.44
CA ALA A 165 27.58 4.94 0.38
C ALA A 165 28.12 3.57 -0.06
N ALA A 166 27.31 2.80 -0.81
CA ALA A 166 27.69 1.51 -1.34
C ALA A 166 28.18 1.57 -2.80
N ALA A 167 27.78 2.61 -3.54
CA ALA A 167 28.23 2.86 -4.90
C ALA A 167 29.76 3.01 -4.97
N PRO A 168 30.42 2.52 -6.04
CA PRO A 168 31.85 2.63 -6.20
C PRO A 168 32.25 4.10 -6.21
N SER A 169 33.25 4.46 -5.40
CA SER A 169 33.85 5.79 -5.46
C SER A 169 34.60 5.91 -6.79
N SER A 170 34.19 6.83 -7.64
CA SER A 170 34.82 7.14 -8.94
C SER A 170 36.23 7.76 -8.82
N SER A 171 36.84 7.77 -7.63
CA SER A 171 38.18 8.32 -7.39
C SER A 171 39.13 7.27 -6.83
N THR A 172 39.93 6.77 -7.75
CA THR A 172 41.27 6.22 -7.63
C THR A 172 42.16 7.10 -6.71
N ASN A 173 42.92 6.46 -5.82
CA ASN A 173 44.12 6.98 -5.12
C ASN A 173 43.96 8.15 -4.13
N ASN A 174 43.29 7.96 -2.98
CA ASN A 174 43.79 8.52 -1.72
C ASN A 174 43.20 7.82 -0.48
N SER A 175 44.09 7.27 0.33
CA SER A 175 43.81 6.46 1.51
C SER A 175 43.34 7.31 2.69
N GLY A 176 42.05 7.60 2.77
CA GLY A 176 41.40 8.23 3.93
C GLY A 176 40.32 9.19 3.44
N PRO A 177 39.00 8.94 3.67
CA PRO A 177 38.32 8.72 4.96
C PRO A 177 37.28 7.57 4.90
N ASN A 178 37.49 6.56 4.05
CA ASN A 178 36.52 5.52 3.70
C ASN A 178 36.00 4.67 4.89
N GLN A 179 36.75 4.62 6.00
CA GLN A 179 36.39 3.83 7.18
C GLN A 179 35.16 4.38 7.93
N LYS A 180 34.91 5.71 7.91
CA LYS A 180 33.75 6.33 8.59
C LYS A 180 32.42 6.03 7.88
N ARG A 181 32.40 6.09 6.54
CA ARG A 181 31.21 5.76 5.72
C ARG A 181 30.78 4.30 5.89
N ASN A 182 31.75 3.41 6.02
CA ASN A 182 31.47 1.98 6.15
C ASN A 182 30.74 1.64 7.48
N ARG A 183 31.10 2.32 8.58
CA ARG A 183 30.42 2.15 9.88
C ARG A 183 28.97 2.64 9.87
N GLN A 184 28.66 3.70 9.11
CA GLN A 184 27.29 4.23 9.00
C GLN A 184 26.36 3.29 8.24
N LEU A 185 26.83 2.70 7.13
CA LEU A 185 26.05 1.70 6.39
C LEU A 185 25.74 0.49 7.26
N LEU A 186 26.73 -0.04 8.00
CA LEU A 186 26.51 -1.21 8.86
C LEU A 186 25.49 -0.93 9.99
N ARG A 187 25.49 0.28 10.56
CA ARG A 187 24.47 0.68 11.56
C ARG A 187 23.07 0.76 10.94
N PHE A 188 22.97 1.33 9.74
CA PHE A 188 21.72 1.38 8.99
C PHE A 188 21.18 -0.04 8.70
N MET A 189 22.04 -0.93 8.22
CA MET A 189 21.67 -2.32 7.92
C MET A 189 21.24 -3.11 9.15
N ARG A 190 21.86 -2.86 10.31
CA ARG A 190 21.47 -3.50 11.56
C ARG A 190 20.04 -3.12 11.98
N PHE A 191 19.66 -1.87 11.76
CA PHE A 191 18.31 -1.39 12.03
C PHE A 191 17.27 -1.93 11.02
N ALA A 192 17.63 -1.97 9.74
CA ALA A 192 16.80 -2.56 8.69
C ALA A 192 16.51 -4.05 8.96
N TYR A 193 17.51 -4.82 9.37
CA TYR A 193 17.37 -6.25 9.62
C TYR A 193 16.65 -6.56 10.95
N SER A 194 16.80 -5.72 11.98
CA SER A 194 16.14 -5.95 13.28
C SER A 194 14.63 -5.72 13.25
N ASN A 195 14.10 -4.98 12.28
CA ASN A 195 12.65 -4.72 12.17
C ASN A 195 11.88 -5.79 11.37
N THR A 196 12.57 -6.61 10.56
CA THR A 196 11.95 -7.66 9.75
C THR A 196 11.67 -8.97 10.50
N HIS A 197 12.04 -9.06 11.77
CA HIS A 197 11.59 -10.12 12.68
C HIS A 197 11.01 -9.41 13.91
N PRO A 198 9.71 -9.54 14.20
CA PRO A 198 9.20 -9.05 15.48
C PRO A 198 9.90 -9.88 16.57
N PRO A 199 10.62 -9.24 17.51
CA PRO A 199 10.86 -9.90 18.78
C PRO A 199 9.48 -10.01 19.44
N ASP A 200 9.00 -11.24 19.63
CA ASP A 200 8.09 -11.51 20.73
C ASP A 200 8.77 -10.95 21.99
N ASP A 201 8.03 -10.13 22.75
CA ASP A 201 8.45 -9.41 23.95
C ASP A 201 9.11 -8.02 23.76
N GLN A 202 8.20 -7.05 23.61
CA GLN A 202 8.14 -5.75 24.29
C GLN A 202 9.34 -5.38 25.20
N ALA A 203 10.25 -4.56 24.67
CA ALA A 203 11.13 -3.72 25.47
C ALA A 203 11.19 -2.30 24.88
N ASP A 204 10.63 -1.38 25.64
CA ASP A 204 10.60 0.06 25.47
C ASP A 204 12.03 0.64 25.41
N ILE A 205 12.48 1.04 24.22
CA ILE A 205 13.73 1.80 24.04
C ILE A 205 13.42 3.02 23.17
N THR A 206 12.87 4.06 23.79
CA THR A 206 12.84 5.42 23.28
C THR A 206 14.26 6.02 23.32
N GLY A 207 15.12 5.60 22.39
CA GLY A 207 16.43 6.22 22.15
C GLY A 207 16.28 7.47 21.30
N ARG A 208 16.11 8.63 21.93
CA ARG A 208 16.19 9.97 21.30
C ARG A 208 17.54 10.11 20.58
N LEU A 209 17.52 10.06 19.25
CA LEU A 209 18.61 10.57 18.42
C LEU A 209 18.48 12.09 18.38
N SER A 210 19.29 12.75 19.21
CA SER A 210 19.51 14.20 19.16
C SER A 210 20.17 14.54 17.83
N VAL A 211 19.38 15.04 16.88
CA VAL A 211 19.89 15.68 15.67
C VAL A 211 20.24 17.11 16.08
N ASP A 212 21.54 17.34 16.26
CA ASP A 212 22.12 18.65 16.55
C ASP A 212 22.01 19.49 15.26
N ASN A 213 21.07 20.43 15.25
CA ASN A 213 20.83 21.38 14.17
C ASN A 213 21.65 22.64 14.47
N SER A 214 22.88 22.66 13.98
CA SER A 214 23.64 23.91 13.80
C SER A 214 23.28 24.48 12.42
N ASP A 215 22.40 25.49 12.45
CA ASP A 215 22.03 26.36 11.33
C ASP A 215 23.22 27.21 10.88
N ASP A 216 23.86 26.84 9.77
CA ASP A 216 24.64 27.75 8.93
C ASP A 216 24.05 27.67 7.52
N ASP A 217 23.19 28.66 7.25
CA ASP A 217 22.42 28.84 6.03
C ASP A 217 23.33 29.40 4.93
N VAL A 218 24.07 28.50 4.28
CA VAL A 218 24.73 28.77 3.02
C VAL A 218 23.97 28.01 1.95
N ASP A 219 23.17 28.75 1.17
CA ASP A 219 22.49 28.32 -0.07
C ASP A 219 23.54 27.99 -1.15
N ILE A 220 24.33 26.95 -0.90
CA ILE A 220 25.06 26.25 -1.95
C ILE A 220 23.98 25.45 -2.66
N GLU A 221 23.59 25.88 -3.87
CA GLU A 221 22.90 25.04 -4.85
C GLU A 221 23.65 23.71 -4.94
N ARG A 222 23.20 22.75 -4.12
CA ARG A 222 23.89 21.50 -3.90
C ARG A 222 23.63 20.69 -5.15
N ARG A 223 24.58 20.79 -6.09
CA ARG A 223 24.60 20.03 -7.32
C ARG A 223 24.20 18.59 -7.02
N GLU A 224 23.00 18.21 -7.46
CA GLU A 224 22.45 16.89 -7.20
C GLU A 224 23.43 15.84 -7.76
N ASP A 225 23.78 14.83 -6.95
CA ASP A 225 24.60 13.72 -7.41
C ASP A 225 23.85 13.03 -8.56
N PRO A 226 24.43 12.85 -9.75
CA PRO A 226 23.74 12.22 -10.88
C PRO A 226 23.19 10.83 -10.52
N ARG A 227 23.81 10.12 -9.57
CA ARG A 227 23.32 8.81 -9.09
C ARG A 227 22.05 8.92 -8.25
N ALA A 228 21.85 10.02 -7.52
CA ALA A 228 20.60 10.28 -6.82
C ALA A 228 19.44 10.44 -7.81
N LYS A 229 19.68 11.15 -8.91
CA LYS A 229 18.70 11.28 -10.01
C LYS A 229 18.37 9.93 -10.66
N GLU A 230 19.38 9.09 -10.88
CA GLU A 230 19.17 7.71 -11.39
C GLU A 230 18.39 6.85 -10.39
N LEU A 231 18.73 6.89 -9.10
CA LEU A 231 18.00 6.19 -8.04
C LEU A 231 16.51 6.56 -8.06
N LYS A 232 16.20 7.86 -8.08
CA LYS A 232 14.81 8.35 -8.17
C LYS A 232 14.11 7.84 -9.43
N THR A 233 14.84 7.75 -10.54
CA THR A 233 14.31 7.21 -11.79
C THR A 233 13.93 5.73 -11.66
N TYR A 234 14.78 4.90 -11.05
CA TYR A 234 14.48 3.48 -10.83
C TYR A 234 13.32 3.29 -9.84
N LEU A 235 13.28 4.04 -8.73
CA LEU A 235 12.18 3.97 -7.77
C LEU A 235 10.82 4.33 -8.39
N ARG A 236 10.80 5.29 -9.33
CA ARG A 236 9.58 5.67 -10.08
C ARG A 236 9.08 4.59 -11.05
N GLN A 237 9.87 3.56 -11.35
CA GLN A 237 9.44 2.44 -12.19
C GLN A 237 8.46 1.50 -11.49
N PHE A 238 8.20 1.68 -10.19
CA PHE A 238 7.28 0.82 -9.43
C PHE A 238 5.91 0.65 -10.07
N ARG A 239 5.30 1.73 -10.59
CA ARG A 239 4.03 1.62 -11.31
C ARG A 239 4.13 0.67 -12.50
N LEU A 240 5.21 0.78 -13.28
CA LEU A 240 5.45 -0.06 -14.46
C LEU A 240 5.65 -1.53 -14.04
N GLN A 241 6.46 -1.77 -13.02
CA GLN A 241 6.73 -3.12 -12.50
C GLN A 241 5.45 -3.77 -11.95
N LEU A 242 4.69 -3.04 -11.13
CA LEU A 242 3.42 -3.53 -10.59
C LEU A 242 2.39 -3.81 -11.69
N THR A 243 2.28 -2.92 -12.68
CA THR A 243 1.39 -3.11 -13.85
C THR A 243 1.76 -4.37 -14.63
N THR A 244 3.06 -4.60 -14.84
CA THR A 244 3.59 -5.78 -15.53
C THR A 244 3.26 -7.05 -14.75
N ASN A 245 3.49 -7.07 -13.43
CA ASN A 245 3.17 -8.20 -12.57
C ASN A 245 1.66 -8.51 -12.53
N CYS A 246 0.83 -7.46 -12.58
CA CYS A 246 -0.62 -7.59 -12.65
C CYS A 246 -1.15 -8.00 -14.04
N GLY A 247 -0.28 -8.11 -15.06
CA GLY A 247 -0.60 -8.66 -16.38
C GLY A 247 -1.45 -7.78 -17.28
N GLY A 248 -1.43 -6.45 -17.12
CA GLY A 248 -2.30 -5.57 -17.93
C GLY A 248 -1.81 -4.14 -18.06
N THR A 249 -2.72 -3.19 -18.29
CA THR A 249 -2.40 -1.78 -18.65
C THR A 249 -2.77 -0.76 -17.58
N ALA A 250 -3.41 -1.19 -16.48
CA ALA A 250 -3.86 -0.33 -15.39
C ALA A 250 -4.71 0.88 -15.87
N THR A 251 -5.55 0.70 -16.90
CA THR A 251 -6.40 1.79 -17.44
C THR A 251 -7.75 1.94 -16.72
N GLY A 252 -8.05 1.05 -15.77
CA GLY A 252 -9.35 1.02 -15.08
C GLY A 252 -10.51 0.48 -15.92
N LYS A 253 -10.24 -0.02 -17.14
CA LYS A 253 -11.21 -0.73 -17.96
C LYS A 253 -11.34 -2.20 -17.52
N THR A 254 -12.42 -2.86 -17.88
CA THR A 254 -12.65 -4.29 -17.63
C THR A 254 -11.44 -5.12 -18.06
N ASN A 255 -11.01 -6.04 -17.19
CA ASN A 255 -9.85 -6.91 -17.40
C ASN A 255 -8.47 -6.26 -17.62
N SER A 256 -8.26 -4.99 -17.25
CA SER A 256 -6.94 -4.34 -17.42
C SER A 256 -5.85 -4.77 -16.42
N LEU A 257 -6.14 -5.68 -15.48
CA LEU A 257 -5.23 -6.16 -14.42
C LEU A 257 -5.62 -7.62 -14.02
N PRO A 258 -5.52 -8.60 -14.93
CA PRO A 258 -6.05 -9.96 -14.71
C PRO A 258 -5.44 -10.65 -13.49
N ASN A 259 -4.12 -10.53 -13.26
CA ASN A 259 -3.42 -11.24 -12.18
C ASN A 259 -3.59 -10.57 -10.81
N CYS A 260 -4.06 -9.32 -10.77
CA CYS A 260 -4.37 -8.58 -9.54
C CYS A 260 -5.88 -8.32 -9.42
N SER A 261 -6.70 -9.20 -10.01
CA SER A 261 -8.15 -9.05 -10.00
C SER A 261 -8.80 -9.83 -8.88
N TRP A 262 -8.45 -11.12 -8.71
CA TRP A 262 -9.12 -12.07 -7.82
C TRP A 262 -10.65 -11.99 -7.94
N GLU A 263 -11.16 -11.63 -9.13
CA GLU A 263 -12.47 -11.00 -9.25
C GLU A 263 -13.61 -11.87 -8.71
N GLN A 264 -13.65 -13.15 -9.11
CA GLN A 264 -14.71 -14.04 -8.66
C GLN A 264 -14.65 -14.32 -7.15
N SER A 265 -13.47 -14.67 -6.62
CA SER A 265 -13.33 -14.99 -5.20
C SER A 265 -13.54 -13.77 -4.32
N PHE A 266 -13.08 -12.60 -4.76
CA PHE A 266 -13.20 -11.37 -3.99
C PHE A 266 -14.61 -10.77 -4.04
N LYS A 267 -15.33 -10.88 -5.17
CA LYS A 267 -16.77 -10.55 -5.22
C LYS A 267 -17.56 -11.42 -4.24
N ASN A 268 -17.30 -12.73 -4.22
CA ASN A 268 -17.94 -13.64 -3.27
C ASN A 268 -17.63 -13.26 -1.81
N TYR A 269 -16.38 -12.86 -1.53
CA TYR A 269 -15.98 -12.39 -0.20
C TYR A 269 -16.68 -11.08 0.20
N ILE A 270 -16.75 -10.10 -0.71
CA ILE A 270 -17.47 -8.84 -0.48
C ILE A 270 -18.94 -9.13 -0.16
N LEU A 271 -19.59 -10.01 -0.92
CA LEU A 271 -20.99 -10.40 -0.70
C LEU A 271 -21.23 -11.27 0.54
N SER A 272 -20.18 -11.70 1.25
CA SER A 272 -20.33 -12.40 2.53
C SER A 272 -20.59 -11.45 3.71
N PHE A 273 -20.36 -10.15 3.51
CA PHE A 273 -20.70 -9.13 4.49
C PHE A 273 -22.20 -8.77 4.38
N PRO A 274 -22.87 -8.55 5.53
CA PRO A 274 -24.29 -8.22 5.58
C PRO A 274 -24.62 -6.85 5.00
#